data_AF-A0A382DC05-F1
#
_entry.id   AF-A0A382DC05-F1
#
_cell.length_a   1.000
_cell.length_b   1.000
_cell.length_c   1.000
_cell.angle_alpha   90.00
_cell.angle_beta   90.00
_cell.angle_gamma   90.00
#
_symmetry.space_group_name_H-M   'P 1'
#
loop_
_entity.id
_entity.type
_entity.pdbx_description
1 polymer ?
#
loop_
_entity_poly.entity_id
_entity_poly.type
_entity_poly.pdbx_seq_one_letter_code
_entity_poly.pdbx_strand_id
1 'polypeptide(L)' 'MKILSNYHNLQVLFEDNHLIAINKRPGDIVQGDKTKDTPLVEIVKEYLKIKYDKPGNVYLGVIHRIDRPTS' A
#
# COMPACT_ATOMS: atom_id res chain seq x y z
N MET A 1 -4.28 7.52 -18.94
CA MET A 1 -3.86 7.88 -17.55
C MET A 1 -3.39 6.62 -16.85
N LYS A 2 -2.30 6.67 -16.08
CA LYS A 2 -1.89 5.53 -15.24
C LYS A 2 -2.87 5.42 -14.06
N ILE A 3 -3.37 4.21 -13.77
CA ILE A 3 -4.21 3.97 -12.61
C ILE A 3 -3.30 3.63 -11.44
N LEU A 4 -3.23 4.51 -10.44
CA LEU A 4 -2.48 4.29 -9.20
C LEU A 4 -3.36 3.59 -8.15
N SER A 5 -2.70 2.95 -7.20
CA SER A 5 -3.39 2.30 -6.09
C SER A 5 -3.99 3.34 -5.13
N ASN A 6 -5.15 3.00 -4.58
CA ASN A 6 -5.82 3.67 -3.46
C ASN A 6 -6.58 2.62 -2.65
N TYR A 7 -7.17 3.00 -1.52
CA TYR A 7 -7.84 2.04 -0.64
C TYR A 7 -9.07 1.34 -1.26
N HIS A 8 -9.70 1.93 -2.29
CA HIS A 8 -10.85 1.32 -3.01
C HIS A 8 -10.44 0.30 -4.07
N ASN A 9 -9.25 0.46 -4.66
CA ASN A 9 -8.81 -0.32 -5.83
C ASN A 9 -7.54 -1.17 -5.55
N LEU A 10 -7.15 -1.28 -4.28
CA LEU A 10 -6.01 -2.08 -3.83
C LEU A 10 -6.27 -3.56 -4.10
N GLN A 11 -5.36 -4.20 -4.82
CA GLN A 11 -5.48 -5.63 -5.10
C GLN A 11 -4.66 -6.43 -4.08
N VAL A 12 -5.34 -6.96 -3.08
CA VAL A 12 -4.76 -7.85 -2.07
C VAL A 12 -4.62 -9.26 -2.65
N LEU A 13 -3.40 -9.81 -2.62
CA LEU A 13 -3.11 -11.18 -3.06
C LEU A 13 -3.17 -12.16 -1.89
N PHE A 14 -2.70 -11.71 -0.71
CA PHE A 14 -2.72 -12.48 0.51
C PHE A 14 -2.79 -11.54 1.71
N GLU A 15 -3.52 -11.93 2.74
CA GLU A 15 -3.63 -11.17 3.98
C GLU A 15 -3.96 -12.12 5.13
N ASP A 16 -3.17 -12.02 6.20
CA ASP A 16 -3.45 -12.62 7.49
C ASP A 16 -3.19 -11.62 8.62
N ASN A 17 -3.13 -12.08 9.87
CA ASN A 17 -2.91 -11.21 11.03
C ASN A 17 -1.52 -10.54 11.06
N HIS A 18 -0.51 -11.12 10.41
CA HIS A 18 0.90 -10.70 10.49
C HIS A 18 1.44 -10.14 9.18
N LEU A 19 0.94 -10.61 8.03
CA LEU A 19 1.45 -10.30 6.71
C LEU A 19 0.34 -9.88 5.75
N ILE A 20 0.70 -8.99 4.84
CA ILE A 20 -0.12 -8.60 3.70
C ILE A 20 0.74 -8.53 2.45
N ALA A 21 0.30 -9.19 1.38
CA ALA A 21 0.90 -9.12 0.06
C ALA A 21 -0.12 -8.51 -0.90
N ILE A 22 0.32 -7.53 -1.69
CA ILE A 22 -0.51 -6.81 -2.64
C ILE A 22 0.10 -6.88 -4.04
N ASN A 23 -0.75 -6.85 -5.05
CA ASN A 23 -0.32 -6.68 -6.42
C ASN A 23 -0.06 -5.19 -6.68
N LYS A 24 1.21 -4.80 -6.73
CA LYS A 24 1.59 -3.40 -6.95
C LYS A 24 1.37 -3.01 -8.40
N ARG A 25 0.76 -1.84 -8.65
CA ARG A 25 0.63 -1.31 -10.01
C ARG A 25 1.93 -0.61 -10.46
N PRO A 26 2.28 -0.63 -11.75
CA PRO A 26 3.36 0.19 -12.28
C PRO A 26 3.09 1.68 -12.03
N GLY A 27 4.06 2.39 -11.45
CA GLY A 27 3.95 3.81 -11.10
C GLY A 27 3.67 4.07 -9.62
N ASP A 28 3.17 3.09 -8.87
CA ASP A 28 3.04 3.20 -7.41
C ASP A 28 4.44 3.22 -6.77
N ILE A 29 4.62 4.16 -5.84
CA ILE A 29 5.83 4.24 -5.03
C ILE A 29 5.64 3.49 -3.72
N VAL A 30 6.57 2.61 -3.36
CA VAL A 30 6.42 1.78 -2.14
C VAL A 30 6.72 2.58 -0.87
N GLN A 31 7.72 3.46 -0.92
CA GLN A 31 8.19 4.31 0.19
C GLN A 31 8.31 5.76 -0.28
N GLY A 32 7.99 6.72 0.58
CA GLY A 32 8.06 8.14 0.23
C GLY A 32 9.44 8.59 -0.25
N ASP A 33 9.46 9.47 -1.24
CA ASP A 33 10.65 10.10 -1.77
C ASP A 33 10.41 11.61 -2.01
N LYS A 34 11.33 12.26 -2.73
CA LYS A 34 11.25 13.69 -3.06
C LYS A 34 10.03 14.10 -3.91
N THR A 35 9.30 13.16 -4.51
CA THR A 35 8.15 13.45 -5.38
C THR A 35 6.90 13.84 -4.60
N LYS A 36 6.84 13.51 -3.29
CA LYS A 36 5.67 13.70 -2.42
C LYS A 36 4.42 12.90 -2.84
N ASP A 37 4.58 11.91 -3.71
CA ASP A 37 3.51 10.98 -4.05
C ASP A 37 3.12 10.14 -2.82
N THR A 38 1.83 9.82 -2.68
CA THR A 38 1.34 8.97 -1.59
C THR A 38 1.94 7.56 -1.72
N PRO A 39 2.72 7.10 -0.72
CA PRO A 39 3.31 5.78 -0.77
C PRO A 39 2.29 4.67 -0.58
N LEU A 40 2.56 3.53 -1.19
CA LEU A 40 1.74 2.33 -1.09
C LEU A 40 1.57 1.85 0.37
N VAL A 41 2.60 2.02 1.20
CA VAL A 41 2.49 1.73 2.64
C VAL A 41 1.40 2.55 3.33
N GLU A 42 1.20 3.82 2.95
CA GLU A 42 0.14 4.66 3.52
C GLU A 42 -1.24 4.25 2.99
N ILE A 43 -1.33 3.89 1.71
CA ILE A 43 -2.56 3.36 1.11
C ILE A 43 -2.98 2.04 1.79
N VAL A 44 -2.04 1.14 2.07
CA VAL A 44 -2.34 -0.13 2.74
C VAL A 44 -2.72 0.10 4.20
N LYS A 45 -2.09 1.05 4.90
CA LYS A 45 -2.50 1.45 6.26
C LYS A 45 -3.94 1.98 6.27
N GLU A 46 -4.31 2.82 5.30
CA GLU A 46 -5.67 3.34 5.16
C GLU A 46 -6.67 2.20 4.89
N TYR A 47 -6.35 1.30 3.97
CA TYR A 47 -7.15 0.09 3.70
C TYR A 47 -7.38 -0.74 4.97
N LEU A 48 -6.32 -1.06 5.72
CA LEU A 48 -6.40 -1.84 6.96
C LEU A 48 -7.17 -1.11 8.06
N LYS A 49 -7.06 0.21 8.12
CA LYS A 49 -7.81 1.02 9.09
C LYS A 49 -9.30 0.95 8.83
N ILE A 50 -9.71 1.15 7.57
CA ILE A 50 -11.12 1.14 7.16
C ILE A 50 -11.70 -0.27 7.28
N LYS A 51 -11.01 -1.28 6.77
CA LYS A 51 -11.48 -2.68 6.75
C LYS A 51 -11.76 -3.25 8.15
N TYR A 52 -10.93 -2.87 9.12
CA TYR A 52 -10.97 -3.42 10.47
C TYR A 52 -11.40 -2.41 11.54
N ASP A 53 -11.93 -1.25 11.13
CA ASP A 53 -12.37 -0.16 12.01
C ASP A 53 -11.37 0.15 13.14
N LYS A 54 -10.08 0.20 12.79
CA LYS A 54 -9.02 0.30 13.81
C LYS A 54 -9.03 1.68 14.46
N PRO A 55 -9.14 1.78 15.80
CA PRO A 55 -9.03 3.06 16.48
C PRO A 55 -7.56 3.54 16.43
N GLY A 56 -7.35 4.73 15.87
CA GLY A 56 -6.01 5.36 15.81
C GLY A 56 -5.23 5.08 14.52
N ASN A 57 -3.90 5.01 14.64
CA ASN A 57 -2.98 4.86 13.51
C ASN A 57 -2.59 3.40 13.30
N VAL A 58 -2.56 2.96 12.04
CA VAL A 58 -2.13 1.61 11.68
C VAL A 58 -0.61 1.58 11.52
N TYR A 59 0.04 0.73 12.30
CA TYR A 59 1.43 0.37 12.05
C TYR A 59 1.51 -0.68 10.93
N LEU A 60 2.38 -0.46 9.96
CA LEU A 60 2.69 -1.40 8.89
C LEU A 60 4.14 -1.19 8.46
N GLY A 61 4.95 -2.24 8.56
CA GLY A 61 6.35 -2.22 8.13
C GLY A 61 6.51 -2.67 6.68
N VAL A 62 7.43 -2.03 5.94
CA VAL A 62 7.84 -2.49 4.60
C VAL A 62 9.08 -3.34 4.74
N ILE A 63 8.95 -4.66 4.56
CA ILE A 63 10.07 -5.60 4.67
C ILE A 63 10.82 -5.82 3.34
N HIS A 64 10.17 -5.53 2.21
CA HIS A 64 10.76 -5.55 0.89
C HIS A 64 10.04 -4.54 -0.01
N ARG A 65 10.77 -3.98 -0.99
CA ARG A 65 10.22 -3.08 -1.99
C ARG A 65 10.62 -3.52 -3.38
N ILE A 66 9.76 -3.22 -4.34
CA ILE A 66 10.05 -3.27 -5.77
C ILE A 66 10.02 -1.84 -6.32
N ASP A 67 10.78 -1.59 -7.38
CA ASP A 67 10.88 -0.26 -7.94
C ASP A 67 9.58 0.25 -8.54
N ARG A 68 9.47 1.57 -8.64
CA ARG A 68 8.28 2.26 -9.11
C ARG A 68 7.73 1.73 -10.45
N PRO A 69 8.53 1.49 -11.50
CA PRO A 69 8.01 1.00 -12.78
C PRO A 69 7.62 -0.50 -12.80
N THR A 70 8.01 -1.29 -11.80
CA THR A 70 7.85 -2.75 -11.76
C THR A 70 6.44 -3.18 -11.33
N SER A 71 5.93 -4.34 -11.80
CA SER A 71 4.70 -5.00 -11.33
C SER A 71 4.87 -6.50 -11.27
#